data_AF-A0A084EQJ5-F1
#
_entry.id   AF-A0A084EQJ5-F1
#
_cell.length_a   1.000
_cell.length_b   1.000
_cell.length_c   1.000
_cell.angle_alpha   90.00
_cell.angle_beta   90.00
_cell.angle_gamma   90.00
#
_symmetry.space_group_name_H-M   'P 1'
#
loop_
_entity.id
_entity.type
_entity.pdbx_description
1 polymer ?
#
loop_
_entity_poly.entity_id
_entity_poly.type
_entity_poly.pdbx_seq_one_letter_code
_entity_poly.pdbx_strand_id
1 'polypeptide(L)'
;MKITTKLLLSILPISSISLLSLVSCSTTSSNNKKPEKNRTDKTPEKEPEKLPENSKKPENTETNDQPNKSDSEKKPDTSDNKNNIEPKKPDSERENTDQPQADQPNHHNVDFSDLEKIETKLSYKSIKLYSDKDPRSAWFSLKNDLETFSNIFYRENKNLKNKYNLSFENNEPIYDFLKGVIDNVKVKFTNNKHSKIISFTLTDFKKTNTITNNKENYIKEKDELDNKFKGLYPSLVAFMLLYSEDPQSYKSLEQRTQAIGFEDLYYSNRNLFNNEYPGINQVTKKLLLEYNYDLSKIYKDRIIQAKFDDTKGTLGVKIEISNNQTDPKITKEPTLIKEFNIKGFRSIDFKDENKNVLSMTLLQSNLKEMIKEGSLKKTVELLKKHNNNFGVKMPLEQVERTRLKDELFKYLLVNVDDNSYHIYNPKQTLSLQKNSKNDNTSILGLAGNMSIYPFHTRITKESINKIFITLAKEDDGKLKVTIDFEVIIPIYSVGYSDLKSPGTGASIPLTLKVNSSALID
;
A
#
# COMPACT_ATOMS: atom_id res chain seq x y z
N MET A 1 -46.80 54.70 -2.27
CA MET A 1 -46.57 53.47 -3.06
C MET A 1 -45.73 52.50 -2.23
N LYS A 2 -46.09 51.21 -2.17
CA LYS A 2 -45.25 50.15 -1.60
C LYS A 2 -45.12 49.05 -2.65
N ILE A 3 -43.90 48.68 -3.00
CA ILE A 3 -43.62 47.64 -4.01
C ILE A 3 -43.42 46.31 -3.28
N THR A 4 -44.19 45.30 -3.68
CA THR A 4 -44.04 43.91 -3.25
C THR A 4 -43.25 43.14 -4.30
N THR A 5 -42.08 42.61 -3.92
CA THR A 5 -41.30 41.72 -4.80
C THR A 5 -41.63 40.26 -4.46
N LYS A 6 -42.04 39.49 -5.47
CA LYS A 6 -42.51 38.10 -5.32
C LYS A 6 -41.35 37.14 -5.00
N LEU A 7 -41.56 36.26 -4.02
CA LEU A 7 -40.69 35.12 -3.78
C LEU A 7 -41.12 33.96 -4.69
N LEU A 8 -40.25 33.52 -5.60
CA LEU A 8 -40.46 32.31 -6.41
C LEU A 8 -39.83 31.10 -5.69
N LEU A 9 -40.66 30.20 -5.15
CA LEU A 9 -40.19 28.87 -4.75
C LEU A 9 -39.99 28.01 -6.01
N SER A 10 -38.74 27.72 -6.36
CA SER A 10 -38.40 26.65 -7.30
C SER A 10 -38.33 25.31 -6.57
N ILE A 11 -39.14 24.36 -7.02
CA ILE A 11 -39.33 23.03 -6.43
C ILE A 11 -38.08 22.16 -6.66
N LEU A 12 -37.58 21.52 -5.60
CA LEU A 12 -36.58 20.45 -5.69
C LEU A 12 -37.27 19.10 -5.93
N PRO A 13 -36.82 18.26 -6.88
CA PRO A 13 -37.36 16.92 -7.08
C PRO A 13 -36.88 15.97 -5.96
N ILE A 14 -37.83 15.43 -5.20
CA ILE A 14 -37.58 14.42 -4.16
C ILE A 14 -37.61 13.03 -4.81
N SER A 15 -36.44 12.42 -4.97
CA SER A 15 -36.23 11.01 -5.39
C SER A 15 -34.74 10.67 -5.11
N SER A 16 -34.33 9.63 -4.38
CA SER A 16 -35.07 8.56 -3.70
C SER A 16 -34.27 8.13 -2.47
N ILE A 17 -34.88 8.12 -1.27
CA ILE A 17 -34.25 7.55 -0.07
C ILE A 17 -34.64 6.08 0.02
N SER A 18 -33.67 5.18 0.17
CA SER A 18 -33.88 3.76 0.46
C SER A 18 -32.67 3.20 1.20
N LEU A 19 -32.92 2.26 2.12
CA LEU A 19 -31.94 1.63 3.03
C LEU A 19 -31.43 2.51 4.19
N LEU A 20 -32.36 2.93 5.05
CA LEU A 20 -32.08 3.01 6.49
C LEU A 20 -32.25 1.61 7.08
N SER A 21 -31.15 0.95 7.45
CA SER A 21 -31.18 -0.30 8.21
C SER A 21 -31.51 -0.01 9.68
N LEU A 22 -32.79 -0.16 10.04
CA LEU A 22 -33.25 -0.08 11.42
C LEU A 22 -32.66 -1.23 12.25
N VAL A 23 -31.78 -0.92 13.19
CA VAL A 23 -31.38 -1.84 14.26
C VAL A 23 -32.53 -1.90 15.27
N SER A 24 -33.32 -2.97 15.21
CA SER A 24 -34.41 -3.20 16.15
C SER A 24 -33.87 -3.85 17.43
N CYS A 25 -33.77 -3.07 18.50
CA CYS A 25 -33.56 -3.60 19.85
C CYS A 25 -34.89 -4.11 20.42
N SER A 26 -35.14 -5.42 20.31
CA SER A 26 -36.30 -6.06 20.93
C SER A 26 -36.06 -6.28 22.43
N THR A 27 -36.47 -5.34 23.28
CA THR A 27 -36.53 -5.54 24.73
C THR A 27 -37.88 -6.13 25.14
N THR A 28 -37.88 -7.37 25.65
CA THR A 28 -39.06 -7.96 26.31
C THR A 28 -39.31 -7.30 27.66
N SER A 29 -40.55 -6.86 27.89
CA SER A 29 -41.01 -6.22 29.13
C SER A 29 -41.40 -7.21 30.22
N SER A 30 -41.22 -6.84 31.48
CA SER A 30 -42.34 -6.80 32.45
C SER A 30 -41.98 -6.14 33.80
N ASN A 31 -42.92 -5.33 34.31
CA ASN A 31 -43.22 -5.02 35.73
C ASN A 31 -42.08 -4.47 36.64
N ASN A 32 -42.22 -3.38 37.41
CA ASN A 32 -43.40 -2.68 37.93
C ASN A 32 -42.97 -1.45 38.78
N LYS A 33 -43.93 -0.53 38.99
CA LYS A 33 -43.96 0.59 39.97
C LYS A 33 -43.05 1.82 39.77
N LYS A 34 -43.63 2.95 40.16
CA LYS A 34 -43.21 4.36 39.99
C LYS A 34 -42.77 4.95 41.37
N PRO A 35 -42.36 6.23 41.49
CA PRO A 35 -41.08 6.61 42.09
C PRO A 35 -41.21 7.19 43.51
N GLU A 36 -40.08 7.40 44.22
CA GLU A 36 -39.78 8.70 44.89
C GLU A 36 -38.40 8.78 45.61
N LYS A 37 -37.97 10.04 45.79
CA LYS A 37 -37.12 10.61 46.87
C LYS A 37 -35.62 10.30 47.00
N ASN A 38 -34.85 11.35 46.72
CA ASN A 38 -33.62 11.81 47.37
C ASN A 38 -33.21 11.12 48.69
N ARG A 39 -31.93 10.72 48.78
CA ARG A 39 -31.04 11.16 49.89
C ARG A 39 -29.56 11.00 49.56
N THR A 40 -28.74 11.77 50.28
CA THR A 40 -27.29 11.89 50.16
C THR A 40 -26.51 10.78 50.89
N ASP A 41 -25.21 10.77 50.61
CA ASP A 41 -24.08 10.43 51.50
C ASP A 41 -23.47 9.03 51.54
N LYS A 42 -22.12 9.10 51.50
CA LYS A 42 -21.07 8.18 52.00
C LYS A 42 -20.61 6.99 51.15
N THR A 43 -19.35 7.13 50.72
CA THR A 43 -18.34 6.08 50.50
C THR A 43 -18.25 5.11 51.68
N PRO A 44 -17.80 3.86 51.44
CA PRO A 44 -16.48 3.51 52.00
C PRO A 44 -15.56 2.74 51.02
N GLU A 45 -14.30 2.62 51.42
CA GLU A 45 -13.17 2.06 50.67
C GLU A 45 -13.28 0.54 50.41
N LYS A 46 -12.60 0.05 49.35
CA LYS A 46 -11.68 -1.09 49.47
C LYS A 46 -10.68 -1.21 48.30
N GLU A 47 -9.53 -1.78 48.63
CA GLU A 47 -8.30 -1.91 47.85
C GLU A 47 -8.31 -3.05 46.78
N PRO A 48 -7.30 -3.13 45.89
CA PRO A 48 -7.37 -3.89 44.65
C PRO A 48 -7.02 -5.39 44.75
N GLU A 49 -7.63 -6.20 43.89
CA GLU A 49 -7.26 -7.61 43.72
C GLU A 49 -5.99 -7.80 42.87
N LYS A 50 -5.20 -8.81 43.25
CA LYS A 50 -3.93 -9.18 42.64
C LYS A 50 -4.10 -10.27 41.57
N LEU A 51 -3.27 -10.22 40.53
CA LEU A 51 -2.99 -11.37 39.68
C LEU A 51 -2.31 -12.50 40.47
N PRO A 52 -2.61 -13.77 40.18
CA PRO A 52 -1.76 -14.90 40.53
C PRO A 52 -0.81 -15.28 39.37
N GLU A 53 0.45 -15.48 39.71
CA GLU A 53 1.50 -16.06 38.87
C GLU A 53 2.06 -17.31 39.59
N ASN A 54 2.62 -18.26 38.82
CA ASN A 54 3.23 -19.57 39.18
C ASN A 54 2.39 -20.83 38.91
N SER A 55 2.96 -22.02 38.61
CA SER A 55 4.26 -22.42 38.02
C SER A 55 4.30 -23.96 38.00
N LYS A 56 4.96 -24.60 37.01
CA LYS A 56 6.04 -25.62 37.22
C LYS A 56 6.51 -26.36 35.97
N LYS A 57 7.82 -26.65 36.00
CA LYS A 57 8.67 -27.51 35.15
C LYS A 57 8.70 -28.95 35.73
N PRO A 58 9.23 -29.99 35.04
CA PRO A 58 10.66 -30.37 35.14
C PRO A 58 11.28 -30.76 33.76
N GLU A 59 12.58 -30.61 33.43
CA GLU A 59 13.84 -31.16 34.01
C GLU A 59 13.98 -32.69 33.87
N ASN A 60 15.10 -33.35 33.52
CA ASN A 60 16.38 -33.10 32.80
C ASN A 60 17.20 -34.41 33.02
N THR A 61 17.87 -35.00 32.03
CA THR A 61 19.06 -35.85 32.28
C THR A 61 19.92 -36.11 31.03
N GLU A 62 21.23 -36.18 31.25
CA GLU A 62 22.28 -36.63 30.32
C GLU A 62 22.39 -38.19 30.37
N THR A 63 23.23 -38.97 29.66
CA THR A 63 24.59 -38.75 29.11
C THR A 63 24.97 -39.83 28.07
N ASN A 64 26.05 -39.58 27.33
CA ASN A 64 27.08 -40.52 26.82
C ASN A 64 26.97 -41.40 25.54
N ASP A 65 28.09 -41.28 24.80
CA ASP A 65 28.88 -42.26 24.03
C ASP A 65 28.70 -42.52 22.51
N GLN A 66 29.86 -42.40 21.85
CA GLN A 66 30.26 -42.47 20.44
C GLN A 66 30.50 -43.95 19.98
N PRO A 67 30.94 -44.32 18.73
CA PRO A 67 31.82 -43.55 17.83
C PRO A 67 31.73 -43.71 16.27
N ASN A 68 32.46 -42.82 15.57
CA ASN A 68 33.18 -43.00 14.28
C ASN A 68 32.41 -43.19 12.93
N LYS A 69 32.89 -42.70 11.76
CA LYS A 69 34.12 -41.95 11.41
C LYS A 69 34.03 -41.25 10.03
N SER A 70 34.80 -40.16 9.84
CA SER A 70 35.44 -39.63 8.59
C SER A 70 34.58 -39.33 7.34
N ASP A 71 34.87 -38.40 6.41
CA ASP A 71 35.75 -37.22 6.30
C ASP A 71 35.39 -36.52 4.95
N SER A 72 35.68 -35.26 4.64
CA SER A 72 36.32 -34.15 5.38
C SER A 72 35.76 -32.78 4.89
N GLU A 73 36.39 -31.65 5.21
CA GLU A 73 35.85 -30.29 5.00
C GLU A 73 36.29 -29.54 3.71
N LYS A 74 35.34 -28.74 3.17
CA LYS A 74 35.41 -27.30 2.76
C LYS A 74 36.58 -26.72 1.93
N LYS A 75 36.21 -26.11 0.77
CA LYS A 75 36.50 -24.71 0.28
C LYS A 75 37.97 -24.20 0.15
N PRO A 76 38.22 -23.04 -0.53
CA PRO A 76 37.64 -22.49 -1.77
C PRO A 76 38.69 -21.88 -2.74
N ASP A 77 38.19 -21.21 -3.79
CA ASP A 77 38.73 -20.03 -4.50
C ASP A 77 39.96 -20.07 -5.46
N THR A 78 39.66 -19.55 -6.66
CA THR A 78 40.44 -18.78 -7.66
C THR A 78 41.98 -18.77 -7.69
N SER A 79 42.55 -19.03 -8.88
CA SER A 79 43.52 -18.10 -9.53
C SER A 79 43.64 -18.36 -11.05
N ASP A 80 44.10 -17.32 -11.78
CA ASP A 80 44.25 -17.28 -13.24
C ASP A 80 45.56 -17.87 -13.79
N ASN A 81 45.55 -18.02 -15.13
CA ASN A 81 46.63 -17.78 -16.12
C ASN A 81 47.33 -18.97 -16.83
N LYS A 82 47.16 -18.93 -18.16
CA LYS A 82 48.17 -19.11 -19.24
C LYS A 82 49.17 -20.27 -19.15
N ASN A 83 49.17 -21.11 -20.19
CA ASN A 83 50.08 -20.85 -21.32
C ASN A 83 49.61 -21.51 -22.62
N ASN A 84 49.98 -20.88 -23.73
CA ASN A 84 49.87 -21.37 -25.11
C ASN A 84 51.30 -21.67 -25.61
N ILE A 85 51.47 -22.53 -26.63
CA ILE A 85 52.56 -22.55 -27.65
C ILE A 85 52.56 -23.89 -28.43
N GLU A 86 52.36 -23.78 -29.74
CA GLU A 86 52.64 -24.74 -30.83
C GLU A 86 54.17 -24.99 -30.97
N PRO A 87 54.70 -26.07 -31.64
CA PRO A 87 54.54 -26.24 -33.09
C PRO A 87 54.66 -27.68 -33.68
N LYS A 88 54.69 -27.72 -35.02
CA LYS A 88 54.47 -28.87 -35.95
C LYS A 88 55.69 -29.77 -36.24
N LYS A 89 55.38 -31.05 -36.56
CA LYS A 89 55.98 -31.95 -37.61
C LYS A 89 57.49 -32.30 -37.51
N PRO A 90 58.02 -33.36 -38.20
CA PRO A 90 57.56 -33.98 -39.46
C PRO A 90 57.53 -35.53 -39.52
N ASP A 91 57.28 -36.01 -40.74
CA ASP A 91 57.07 -37.40 -41.18
C ASP A 91 58.34 -38.28 -41.20
N SER A 92 58.15 -39.60 -41.23
CA SER A 92 59.08 -40.55 -41.88
C SER A 92 58.37 -41.82 -42.34
N GLU A 93 58.31 -42.03 -43.66
CA GLU A 93 57.77 -43.23 -44.33
C GLU A 93 58.73 -44.43 -44.29
N ARG A 94 58.16 -45.64 -44.49
CA ARG A 94 58.71 -46.87 -45.14
C ARG A 94 57.87 -48.08 -44.67
N GLU A 95 57.55 -49.10 -45.47
CA GLU A 95 57.61 -49.31 -46.92
C GLU A 95 56.66 -50.50 -47.27
N ASN A 96 56.34 -50.70 -48.55
CA ASN A 96 55.25 -51.56 -49.06
C ASN A 96 55.27 -53.06 -48.68
N THR A 97 54.07 -53.65 -48.51
CA THR A 97 53.71 -54.99 -49.02
C THR A 97 52.23 -55.05 -49.39
N ASP A 98 51.89 -55.59 -50.57
CA ASP A 98 50.52 -55.71 -51.08
C ASP A 98 49.66 -56.74 -50.32
N GLN A 99 48.45 -56.33 -49.91
CA GLN A 99 47.29 -57.22 -49.72
C GLN A 99 45.97 -56.47 -50.09
N PRO A 100 44.97 -57.16 -50.68
CA PRO A 100 43.81 -56.51 -51.28
C PRO A 100 42.68 -56.17 -50.27
N GLN A 101 42.01 -55.04 -50.52
CA GLN A 101 40.73 -54.57 -49.96
C GLN A 101 40.44 -54.85 -48.47
N ALA A 102 40.66 -53.82 -47.65
CA ALA A 102 39.88 -53.66 -46.42
C ALA A 102 38.48 -53.11 -46.75
N ASP A 103 37.43 -53.88 -46.44
CA ASP A 103 36.07 -53.34 -46.39
C ASP A 103 35.99 -52.24 -45.33
N GLN A 104 35.62 -51.02 -45.74
CA GLN A 104 35.32 -49.95 -44.79
C GLN A 104 34.07 -50.33 -43.97
N PRO A 105 34.07 -50.15 -42.64
CA PRO A 105 32.87 -50.31 -41.84
C PRO A 105 31.86 -49.24 -42.24
N ASN A 106 30.81 -49.69 -42.93
CA ASN A 106 29.79 -48.86 -43.54
C ASN A 106 29.08 -47.99 -42.47
N HIS A 107 29.35 -46.68 -42.46
CA HIS A 107 28.68 -45.73 -41.56
C HIS A 107 27.18 -45.67 -41.91
N HIS A 108 26.36 -46.47 -41.22
CA HIS A 108 24.91 -46.53 -41.41
C HIS A 108 24.25 -45.24 -40.90
N ASN A 109 24.24 -44.21 -41.74
CA ASN A 109 23.53 -42.96 -41.46
C ASN A 109 22.03 -43.19 -41.72
N VAL A 110 21.20 -43.08 -40.67
CA VAL A 110 19.76 -43.39 -40.76
C VAL A 110 19.03 -42.27 -41.51
N ASP A 111 18.38 -42.62 -42.63
CA ASP A 111 17.59 -41.67 -43.41
C ASP A 111 16.20 -41.42 -42.79
N PHE A 112 15.91 -40.14 -42.57
CA PHE A 112 14.66 -39.58 -42.06
C PHE A 112 14.00 -38.59 -43.07
N SER A 113 14.32 -38.70 -44.36
CA SER A 113 13.74 -37.86 -45.43
C SER A 113 12.24 -38.11 -45.65
N ASP A 114 11.76 -39.31 -45.36
CA ASP A 114 10.34 -39.68 -45.39
C ASP A 114 9.50 -38.94 -44.33
N LEU A 115 10.12 -38.57 -43.21
CA LEU A 115 9.48 -37.75 -42.19
C LEU A 115 9.28 -36.28 -42.58
N GLU A 116 9.86 -35.80 -43.69
CA GLU A 116 9.72 -34.41 -44.14
C GLU A 116 8.43 -34.18 -44.95
N LYS A 117 7.73 -35.26 -45.29
CA LYS A 117 6.51 -35.26 -46.12
C LYS A 117 5.24 -35.57 -45.34
N ILE A 118 5.34 -35.74 -44.02
CA ILE A 118 4.20 -36.10 -43.16
C ILE A 118 3.34 -34.88 -42.84
N GLU A 119 2.02 -35.06 -42.77
CA GLU A 119 1.15 -34.02 -42.24
C GLU A 119 1.36 -33.89 -40.72
N THR A 120 1.83 -32.73 -40.27
CA THR A 120 2.07 -32.43 -38.85
C THR A 120 0.81 -31.99 -38.09
N LYS A 121 -0.34 -31.95 -38.78
CA LYS A 121 -1.63 -31.59 -38.20
C LYS A 121 -2.49 -32.83 -37.97
N LEU A 122 -2.88 -33.11 -36.73
CA LEU A 122 -3.64 -34.31 -36.38
C LEU A 122 -4.98 -33.96 -35.71
N SER A 123 -6.08 -34.45 -36.27
CA SER A 123 -7.43 -34.22 -35.75
C SER A 123 -7.85 -35.28 -34.72
N TYR A 124 -8.28 -34.84 -33.53
CA TYR A 124 -8.81 -35.69 -32.47
C TYR A 124 -10.34 -35.79 -32.49
N LYS A 125 -11.00 -35.25 -33.53
CA LYS A 125 -12.46 -35.11 -33.64
C LYS A 125 -13.25 -36.41 -33.46
N SER A 126 -12.67 -37.56 -33.81
CA SER A 126 -13.31 -38.87 -33.69
C SER A 126 -13.10 -39.55 -32.32
N ILE A 127 -12.32 -38.97 -31.41
CA ILE A 127 -11.95 -39.60 -30.14
C ILE A 127 -12.50 -38.80 -28.95
N LYS A 128 -13.74 -39.13 -28.55
CA LYS A 128 -14.50 -38.44 -27.48
C LYS A 128 -13.73 -38.23 -26.18
N LEU A 129 -12.89 -39.20 -25.79
CA LEU A 129 -12.02 -39.12 -24.60
C LEU A 129 -11.13 -37.86 -24.56
N TYR A 130 -10.82 -37.31 -25.74
CA TYR A 130 -10.00 -36.12 -25.93
C TYR A 130 -10.82 -34.94 -26.50
N SER A 131 -11.68 -35.15 -27.50
CA SER A 131 -12.44 -34.06 -28.13
C SER A 131 -13.38 -33.32 -27.17
N ASP A 132 -13.86 -34.00 -26.12
CA ASP A 132 -14.80 -33.41 -25.15
C ASP A 132 -14.10 -32.64 -24.01
N LYS A 133 -12.76 -32.62 -24.00
CA LYS A 133 -11.89 -31.89 -23.06
C LYS A 133 -11.33 -30.62 -23.71
N ASP A 134 -11.03 -29.60 -22.90
CA ASP A 134 -10.28 -28.43 -23.37
C ASP A 134 -8.81 -28.82 -23.72
N PRO A 135 -8.09 -28.02 -24.52
CA PRO A 135 -6.72 -28.34 -24.95
C PRO A 135 -5.74 -28.73 -23.82
N ARG A 136 -5.83 -28.12 -22.63
CA ARG A 136 -4.93 -28.42 -21.51
C ARG A 136 -5.31 -29.74 -20.84
N SER A 137 -6.59 -29.95 -20.57
CA SER A 137 -7.08 -31.21 -19.99
C SER A 137 -6.90 -32.40 -20.95
N ALA A 138 -7.03 -32.15 -22.26
CA ALA A 138 -6.73 -33.11 -23.31
C ALA A 138 -5.23 -33.48 -23.31
N TRP A 139 -4.33 -32.49 -23.34
CA TRP A 139 -2.88 -32.73 -23.29
C TRP A 139 -2.44 -33.49 -22.05
N PHE A 140 -2.95 -33.11 -20.87
CA PHE A 140 -2.62 -33.78 -19.60
C PHE A 140 -2.91 -35.28 -19.63
N SER A 141 -3.98 -35.67 -20.33
CA SER A 141 -4.33 -37.07 -20.56
C SER A 141 -3.44 -37.69 -21.67
N LEU A 142 -3.32 -37.00 -22.81
CA LEU A 142 -2.71 -37.52 -24.03
C LEU A 142 -1.19 -37.74 -23.92
N LYS A 143 -0.48 -36.92 -23.15
CA LYS A 143 0.99 -37.05 -22.97
C LYS A 143 1.43 -38.40 -22.39
N ASN A 144 0.49 -39.11 -21.74
CA ASN A 144 0.69 -40.46 -21.18
C ASN A 144 0.07 -41.57 -22.06
N ASP A 145 -0.63 -41.21 -23.14
CA ASP A 145 -1.29 -42.10 -24.10
C ASP A 145 -0.67 -41.92 -25.50
N LEU A 146 0.55 -42.43 -25.63
CA LEU A 146 1.26 -42.48 -26.90
C LEU A 146 0.58 -43.43 -27.91
N GLU A 147 -0.19 -44.42 -27.44
CA GLU A 147 -0.88 -45.37 -28.31
C GLU A 147 -1.95 -44.67 -29.16
N THR A 148 -2.81 -43.84 -28.56
CA THR A 148 -3.80 -43.05 -29.31
C THR A 148 -3.14 -42.12 -30.32
N PHE A 149 -2.06 -41.42 -29.94
CA PHE A 149 -1.30 -40.58 -30.89
C PHE A 149 -0.77 -41.40 -32.06
N SER A 150 -0.11 -42.54 -31.76
CA SER A 150 0.47 -43.44 -32.77
C SER A 150 -0.60 -43.99 -33.72
N ASN A 151 -1.77 -44.35 -33.21
CA ASN A 151 -2.88 -44.85 -34.00
C ASN A 151 -3.47 -43.79 -34.95
N ILE A 152 -3.57 -42.52 -34.52
CA ILE A 152 -3.96 -41.42 -35.41
C ILE A 152 -2.87 -41.17 -36.46
N PHE A 153 -1.61 -41.07 -36.04
CA PHE A 153 -0.49 -40.77 -36.92
C PHE A 153 -0.31 -41.84 -38.01
N TYR A 154 -0.31 -43.13 -37.64
CA TYR A 154 -0.12 -44.25 -38.57
C TYR A 154 -1.36 -44.56 -39.42
N ARG A 155 -2.52 -43.98 -39.13
CA ARG A 155 -3.70 -44.08 -40.00
C ARG A 155 -3.40 -43.46 -41.38
N GLU A 156 -2.81 -42.28 -41.37
CA GLU A 156 -2.43 -41.53 -42.58
C GLU A 156 -1.00 -41.87 -43.04
N ASN A 157 -0.11 -42.29 -42.13
CA ASN A 157 1.30 -42.62 -42.42
C ASN A 157 1.63 -44.12 -42.25
N LYS A 158 0.84 -45.00 -42.88
CA LYS A 158 0.91 -46.47 -42.68
C LYS A 158 2.28 -47.09 -42.95
N ASN A 159 3.00 -46.57 -43.94
CA ASN A 159 4.35 -46.99 -44.33
C ASN A 159 5.41 -46.78 -43.22
N LEU A 160 5.12 -45.94 -42.22
CA LEU A 160 6.06 -45.63 -41.13
C LEU A 160 5.87 -46.51 -39.89
N LYS A 161 4.78 -47.28 -39.79
CA LYS A 161 4.34 -47.97 -38.56
C LYS A 161 5.40 -48.84 -37.87
N ASN A 162 6.26 -49.48 -38.67
CA ASN A 162 7.33 -50.37 -38.19
C ASN A 162 8.74 -49.78 -38.40
N LYS A 163 8.86 -48.53 -38.88
CA LYS A 163 10.15 -47.89 -39.18
C LYS A 163 10.68 -47.06 -38.00
N TYR A 164 9.80 -46.54 -37.13
CA TYR A 164 10.19 -45.65 -36.05
C TYR A 164 9.52 -45.99 -34.72
N ASN A 165 10.29 -45.98 -33.64
CA ASN A 165 9.77 -45.90 -32.28
C ASN A 165 9.45 -44.44 -31.96
N LEU A 166 8.24 -44.17 -31.49
CA LEU A 166 7.80 -42.83 -31.13
C LEU A 166 7.98 -42.57 -29.63
N SER A 167 8.16 -41.30 -29.25
CA SER A 167 7.97 -40.82 -27.89
C SER A 167 7.60 -39.33 -27.89
N PHE A 168 6.79 -38.89 -26.94
CA PHE A 168 6.66 -37.45 -26.67
C PHE A 168 7.96 -36.93 -26.02
N GLU A 169 8.40 -35.76 -26.45
CA GLU A 169 9.45 -35.03 -25.75
C GLU A 169 8.87 -34.29 -24.55
N ASN A 170 9.69 -34.05 -23.52
CA ASN A 170 9.27 -33.27 -22.36
C ASN A 170 9.28 -31.76 -22.69
N ASN A 171 8.29 -31.31 -23.46
CA ASN A 171 8.10 -29.91 -23.81
C ASN A 171 6.74 -29.37 -23.33
N GLU A 172 6.68 -28.06 -23.06
CA GLU A 172 5.40 -27.37 -22.91
C GLU A 172 4.83 -27.04 -24.30
N PRO A 173 3.63 -27.52 -24.66
CA PRO A 173 2.95 -27.11 -25.88
C PRO A 173 2.15 -25.82 -25.66
N ILE A 174 1.72 -25.21 -26.76
CA ILE A 174 0.95 -23.96 -26.78
C ILE A 174 -0.54 -24.30 -26.88
N TYR A 175 -1.38 -23.71 -26.03
CA TYR A 175 -2.82 -24.01 -25.99
C TYR A 175 -3.66 -22.86 -26.61
N ASP A 176 -4.31 -23.11 -27.74
CA ASP A 176 -5.34 -22.23 -28.30
C ASP A 176 -6.73 -22.74 -27.90
N PHE A 177 -7.18 -22.24 -26.76
CA PHE A 177 -8.48 -22.52 -26.13
C PHE A 177 -9.69 -22.10 -26.99
N LEU A 178 -9.54 -21.10 -27.86
CA LEU A 178 -10.62 -20.59 -28.72
C LEU A 178 -10.80 -21.45 -29.97
N LYS A 179 -9.69 -21.92 -30.56
CA LYS A 179 -9.73 -22.82 -31.73
C LYS A 179 -9.90 -24.29 -31.33
N GLY A 180 -9.58 -24.66 -30.09
CA GLY A 180 -9.57 -26.05 -29.64
C GLY A 180 -8.34 -26.80 -30.17
N VAL A 181 -7.17 -26.19 -30.00
CA VAL A 181 -5.90 -26.64 -30.60
C VAL A 181 -4.79 -26.70 -29.54
N ILE A 182 -3.94 -27.71 -29.65
CA ILE A 182 -2.65 -27.82 -28.95
C ILE A 182 -1.56 -27.74 -30.02
N ASP A 183 -0.69 -26.74 -29.96
CA ASP A 183 0.36 -26.53 -30.95
C ASP A 183 1.76 -26.78 -30.36
N ASN A 184 2.75 -27.01 -31.23
CA ASN A 184 4.13 -27.33 -30.86
C ASN A 184 4.26 -28.58 -29.94
N VAL A 185 3.50 -29.64 -30.22
CA VAL A 185 3.68 -30.95 -29.56
C VAL A 185 4.87 -31.67 -30.18
N LYS A 186 5.99 -31.80 -29.46
CA LYS A 186 7.20 -32.41 -30.01
C LYS A 186 7.18 -33.93 -29.86
N VAL A 187 7.33 -34.62 -30.97
CA VAL A 187 7.41 -36.09 -31.04
C VAL A 187 8.74 -36.49 -31.62
N LYS A 188 9.42 -37.40 -30.93
CA LYS A 188 10.70 -37.97 -31.31
C LYS A 188 10.50 -39.30 -32.01
N PHE A 189 11.07 -39.41 -33.20
CA PHE A 189 11.09 -40.62 -34.01
C PHE A 189 12.49 -41.24 -33.87
N THR A 190 12.57 -42.49 -33.42
CA THR A 190 13.85 -43.18 -33.15
C THR A 190 13.97 -44.44 -34.00
N ASN A 191 15.09 -44.61 -34.69
CA ASN A 191 15.45 -45.82 -35.45
C ASN A 191 16.96 -46.05 -35.31
N ASN A 192 17.38 -47.29 -35.02
CA ASN A 192 18.78 -47.71 -34.89
C ASN A 192 19.65 -46.75 -34.03
N LYS A 193 19.09 -46.28 -32.91
CA LYS A 193 19.69 -45.32 -31.95
C LYS A 193 19.82 -43.86 -32.44
N HIS A 194 19.50 -43.56 -33.70
CA HIS A 194 19.37 -42.19 -34.21
C HIS A 194 17.94 -41.67 -34.02
N SER A 195 17.76 -40.35 -33.96
CA SER A 195 16.42 -39.76 -33.79
C SER A 195 16.22 -38.39 -34.44
N LYS A 196 15.00 -38.13 -34.94
CA LYS A 196 14.53 -36.82 -35.43
C LYS A 196 13.30 -36.38 -34.61
N ILE A 197 13.22 -35.09 -34.28
CA ILE A 197 12.10 -34.51 -33.52
C ILE A 197 11.26 -33.63 -34.46
N ILE A 198 9.93 -33.76 -34.37
CA ILE A 198 8.97 -33.03 -35.21
C ILE A 198 7.89 -32.43 -34.32
N SER A 199 7.55 -31.17 -34.56
CA SER A 199 6.44 -30.47 -33.89
C SER A 199 5.12 -30.72 -34.62
N PHE A 200 4.11 -31.16 -33.89
CA PHE A 200 2.74 -31.38 -34.35
C PHE A 200 1.77 -30.34 -33.80
N THR A 201 0.72 -30.07 -34.58
CA THR A 201 -0.45 -29.29 -34.19
C THR A 201 -1.66 -30.22 -34.07
N LEU A 202 -2.16 -30.42 -32.86
CA LEU A 202 -3.29 -31.30 -32.58
C LEU A 202 -4.59 -30.48 -32.52
N THR A 203 -5.66 -30.92 -33.19
CA THR A 203 -6.90 -30.13 -33.35
C THR A 203 -8.17 -30.85 -32.93
N ASP A 204 -9.27 -30.09 -32.86
CA ASP A 204 -10.63 -30.56 -32.58
C ASP A 204 -10.90 -30.95 -31.11
N PHE A 205 -10.22 -30.27 -30.18
CA PHE A 205 -10.56 -30.28 -28.75
C PHE A 205 -11.72 -29.31 -28.45
N LYS A 206 -12.34 -29.47 -27.28
CA LYS A 206 -13.45 -28.63 -26.84
C LYS A 206 -13.01 -27.19 -26.67
N LYS A 207 -13.55 -26.31 -27.51
CA LYS A 207 -13.37 -24.86 -27.41
C LYS A 207 -13.95 -24.36 -26.09
N THR A 208 -13.21 -23.51 -25.39
CA THR A 208 -13.70 -22.79 -24.21
C THR A 208 -13.92 -21.34 -24.57
N ASN A 209 -15.16 -20.86 -24.43
CA ASN A 209 -15.47 -19.45 -24.61
C ASN A 209 -14.76 -18.66 -23.50
N THR A 210 -13.95 -17.67 -23.88
CA THR A 210 -13.49 -16.64 -22.94
C THR A 210 -14.69 -15.89 -22.40
N ILE A 211 -14.90 -15.92 -21.08
CA ILE A 211 -15.88 -15.07 -20.42
C ILE A 211 -15.33 -13.64 -20.47
N THR A 212 -15.87 -12.81 -21.35
CA THR A 212 -15.55 -11.37 -21.39
C THR A 212 -15.94 -10.75 -20.05
N ASN A 213 -14.97 -10.28 -19.28
CA ASN A 213 -15.20 -9.65 -17.99
C ASN A 213 -15.48 -8.15 -18.20
N ASN A 214 -16.75 -7.75 -18.30
CA ASN A 214 -17.08 -6.37 -18.66
C ASN A 214 -16.74 -5.35 -17.56
N LYS A 215 -16.33 -5.81 -16.36
CA LYS A 215 -15.79 -5.01 -15.26
C LYS A 215 -14.60 -4.13 -15.65
N GLU A 216 -13.83 -4.52 -16.66
CA GLU A 216 -12.72 -3.68 -17.17
C GLU A 216 -13.20 -2.29 -17.61
N ASN A 217 -14.42 -2.21 -18.16
CA ASN A 217 -15.04 -0.98 -18.66
C ASN A 217 -15.91 -0.27 -17.61
N TYR A 218 -16.02 -0.80 -16.39
CA TYR A 218 -16.89 -0.23 -15.36
C TYR A 218 -16.32 1.05 -14.74
N ILE A 219 -15.02 1.05 -14.40
CA ILE A 219 -14.35 2.18 -13.75
C ILE A 219 -13.10 2.58 -14.53
N LYS A 220 -12.93 3.88 -14.74
CA LYS A 220 -11.78 4.51 -15.40
C LYS A 220 -11.22 5.67 -14.56
N GLU A 221 -9.98 6.05 -14.85
CA GLU A 221 -9.42 7.30 -14.33
C GLU A 221 -10.13 8.49 -14.99
N LYS A 222 -10.26 9.60 -14.27
CA LYS A 222 -10.64 10.89 -14.87
C LYS A 222 -9.40 11.54 -15.47
N ASP A 223 -9.57 12.23 -16.59
CA ASP A 223 -8.49 13.01 -17.23
C ASP A 223 -7.95 14.11 -16.31
N GLU A 224 -8.83 14.75 -15.52
CA GLU A 224 -8.46 15.78 -14.55
C GLU A 224 -9.07 15.54 -13.16
N LEU A 225 -8.31 15.93 -12.13
CA LEU A 225 -8.78 16.02 -10.75
C LEU A 225 -9.73 17.21 -10.60
N ASP A 226 -10.88 17.02 -9.95
CA ASP A 226 -11.80 18.10 -9.59
C ASP A 226 -11.10 19.12 -8.67
N ASN A 227 -11.29 20.42 -8.96
CA ASN A 227 -10.64 21.54 -8.25
C ASN A 227 -10.82 21.47 -6.72
N LYS A 228 -11.94 20.92 -6.23
CA LYS A 228 -12.22 20.73 -4.79
C LYS A 228 -11.22 19.81 -4.07
N PHE A 229 -10.49 18.98 -4.83
CA PHE A 229 -9.49 18.05 -4.31
C PHE A 229 -8.06 18.50 -4.58
N LYS A 230 -7.82 19.40 -5.55
CA LYS A 230 -6.47 19.91 -5.88
C LYS A 230 -5.75 20.53 -4.67
N GLY A 231 -6.49 21.20 -3.79
CA GLY A 231 -5.93 21.81 -2.58
C GLY A 231 -5.72 20.86 -1.40
N LEU A 232 -6.20 19.62 -1.45
CA LEU A 232 -6.07 18.62 -0.38
C LEU A 232 -4.78 17.78 -0.56
N TYR A 233 -4.23 17.29 0.55
CA TYR A 233 -3.11 16.34 0.51
C TYR A 233 -3.58 14.90 0.24
N PRO A 234 -2.82 14.11 -0.56
CA PRO A 234 -3.13 12.71 -0.86
C PRO A 234 -3.40 11.83 0.36
N SER A 235 -2.62 11.95 1.44
CA SER A 235 -2.75 11.10 2.63
C SER A 235 -4.09 11.27 3.35
N LEU A 236 -4.55 12.51 3.54
CA LEU A 236 -5.86 12.82 4.10
C LEU A 236 -6.96 12.11 3.30
N VAL A 237 -6.89 12.20 1.96
CA VAL A 237 -7.87 11.55 1.07
C VAL A 237 -7.74 10.01 1.12
N ALA A 238 -6.53 9.46 1.16
CA ALA A 238 -6.29 8.02 1.23
C ALA A 238 -6.91 7.38 2.49
N PHE A 239 -6.61 7.96 3.67
CA PHE A 239 -7.17 7.51 4.94
C PHE A 239 -8.69 7.65 4.99
N MET A 240 -9.24 8.78 4.53
CA MET A 240 -10.67 9.03 4.56
C MET A 240 -11.48 8.17 3.57
N LEU A 241 -10.93 7.86 2.39
CA LEU A 241 -11.55 6.92 1.46
C LEU A 241 -11.65 5.51 2.07
N LEU A 242 -10.55 5.03 2.66
CA LEU A 242 -10.52 3.72 3.32
C LEU A 242 -11.44 3.67 4.56
N TYR A 243 -11.47 4.74 5.37
CA TYR A 243 -12.45 4.91 6.45
C TYR A 243 -13.88 4.81 5.92
N SER A 244 -14.20 5.45 4.79
CA SER A 244 -15.56 5.49 4.25
C SER A 244 -16.11 4.12 3.82
N GLU A 245 -15.24 3.20 3.40
CA GLU A 245 -15.60 1.83 3.01
C GLU A 245 -15.76 0.89 4.22
N ASP A 246 -15.12 1.18 5.36
CA ASP A 246 -15.13 0.30 6.54
C ASP A 246 -14.94 1.06 7.87
N PRO A 247 -15.84 1.98 8.27
CA PRO A 247 -15.61 2.90 9.39
C PRO A 247 -15.25 2.20 10.71
N GLN A 248 -15.88 1.06 10.99
CA GLN A 248 -15.66 0.29 12.22
C GLN A 248 -14.20 -0.19 12.34
N SER A 249 -13.56 -0.55 11.23
CA SER A 249 -12.20 -1.06 11.24
C SER A 249 -11.11 0.02 11.35
N TYR A 250 -11.47 1.30 11.18
CA TYR A 250 -10.55 2.45 11.30
C TYR A 250 -10.78 3.28 12.57
N LYS A 251 -11.96 3.21 13.21
CA LYS A 251 -12.22 3.87 14.51
C LYS A 251 -11.28 3.43 15.64
N SER A 252 -10.66 2.25 15.53
CA SER A 252 -9.61 1.79 16.45
C SER A 252 -8.30 2.57 16.34
N LEU A 253 -8.07 3.30 15.24
CA LEU A 253 -6.89 4.14 15.03
C LEU A 253 -7.04 5.53 15.66
N GLU A 254 -8.25 5.96 15.99
CA GLU A 254 -8.52 7.27 16.58
C GLU A 254 -7.99 7.37 18.01
N GLN A 255 -7.41 8.52 18.33
CA GLN A 255 -7.03 8.85 19.69
C GLN A 255 -8.26 9.35 20.46
N ARG A 256 -8.56 8.76 21.63
CA ARG A 256 -9.75 9.03 22.45
C ARG A 256 -9.77 10.41 23.16
N THR A 257 -9.14 11.41 22.56
CA THR A 257 -9.00 12.78 23.10
C THR A 257 -9.74 13.78 22.22
N GLN A 258 -9.86 15.03 22.69
CA GLN A 258 -10.41 16.14 21.92
C GLN A 258 -9.45 16.55 20.78
N ALA A 259 -9.51 15.80 19.69
CA ALA A 259 -8.66 15.91 18.52
C ALA A 259 -9.49 15.64 17.24
N ILE A 260 -9.00 16.11 16.09
CA ILE A 260 -9.69 15.98 14.80
C ILE A 260 -9.69 14.50 14.36
N GLY A 261 -10.86 13.85 14.41
CA GLY A 261 -11.04 12.45 14.03
C GLY A 261 -11.49 12.26 12.58
N PHE A 262 -11.82 11.02 12.20
CA PHE A 262 -12.40 10.72 10.90
C PHE A 262 -13.81 11.33 10.75
N GLU A 263 -14.63 11.33 11.80
CA GLU A 263 -16.00 11.87 11.76
C GLU A 263 -16.01 13.39 11.48
N ASP A 264 -15.01 14.14 11.99
CA ASP A 264 -14.82 15.57 11.73
C ASP A 264 -14.52 15.88 10.24
N LEU A 265 -14.05 14.89 9.49
CA LEU A 265 -13.57 15.01 8.11
C LEU A 265 -14.52 14.35 7.10
N TYR A 266 -15.37 13.42 7.54
CA TYR A 266 -16.28 12.65 6.71
C TYR A 266 -17.40 13.51 6.09
N TYR A 267 -17.92 14.44 6.88
CA TYR A 267 -18.90 15.43 6.45
C TYR A 267 -18.24 16.80 6.18
N SER A 268 -18.97 17.73 5.56
CA SER A 268 -18.51 19.10 5.38
C SER A 268 -18.37 19.82 6.74
N ASN A 269 -17.13 20.13 7.14
CA ASN A 269 -16.84 20.77 8.43
C ASN A 269 -16.29 22.18 8.22
N ARG A 270 -17.14 23.19 8.47
CA ARG A 270 -16.82 24.61 8.24
C ARG A 270 -15.81 25.20 9.23
N ASN A 271 -15.47 24.50 10.31
CA ASN A 271 -14.44 24.94 11.24
C ASN A 271 -13.04 24.66 10.67
N LEU A 272 -12.87 23.49 10.04
CA LEU A 272 -11.62 23.03 9.43
C LEU A 272 -11.46 23.48 7.97
N PHE A 273 -12.54 23.54 7.21
CA PHE A 273 -12.51 23.81 5.78
C PHE A 273 -13.44 24.95 5.37
N ASN A 274 -13.15 25.56 4.22
CA ASN A 274 -14.03 26.54 3.59
C ASN A 274 -15.23 25.85 2.91
N ASN A 275 -16.22 26.65 2.47
CA ASN A 275 -17.51 26.18 1.95
C ASN A 275 -17.43 25.25 0.72
N GLU A 276 -16.28 25.17 0.05
CA GLU A 276 -16.08 24.35 -1.15
C GLU A 276 -15.73 22.88 -0.84
N TYR A 277 -15.31 22.58 0.41
CA TYR A 277 -14.99 21.21 0.82
C TYR A 277 -16.25 20.34 0.95
N PRO A 278 -16.37 19.24 0.18
CA PRO A 278 -17.60 18.44 0.12
C PRO A 278 -17.73 17.40 1.25
N GLY A 279 -16.71 17.22 2.09
CA GLY A 279 -16.54 16.01 2.91
C GLY A 279 -15.91 14.86 2.11
N ILE A 280 -15.18 13.97 2.79
CA ILE A 280 -14.64 12.75 2.18
C ILE A 280 -15.39 11.54 2.72
N ASN A 281 -16.33 11.03 1.93
CA ASN A 281 -17.26 9.96 2.28
C ASN A 281 -17.42 8.96 1.13
N GLN A 282 -18.36 8.02 1.27
CA GLN A 282 -18.62 6.94 0.29
C GLN A 282 -18.92 7.43 -1.14
N VAL A 283 -19.36 8.68 -1.32
CA VAL A 283 -19.61 9.25 -2.66
C VAL A 283 -18.33 9.80 -3.28
N THR A 284 -17.31 10.14 -2.49
CA THR A 284 -16.09 10.81 -2.94
C THR A 284 -15.31 10.00 -3.99
N LYS A 285 -15.35 8.66 -3.96
CA LYS A 285 -14.75 7.85 -5.04
C LYS A 285 -15.33 8.14 -6.43
N LYS A 286 -16.61 8.52 -6.53
CA LYS A 286 -17.27 8.97 -7.79
C LYS A 286 -16.87 10.39 -8.21
N LEU A 287 -16.30 11.18 -7.31
CA LEU A 287 -15.71 12.48 -7.63
C LEU A 287 -14.27 12.32 -8.15
N LEU A 288 -13.58 11.25 -7.77
CA LEU A 288 -12.20 10.96 -8.17
C LEU A 288 -12.08 10.09 -9.45
N LEU A 289 -13.06 9.24 -9.74
CA LEU A 289 -13.02 8.27 -10.85
C LEU A 289 -14.27 8.39 -11.75
N GLU A 290 -14.15 7.96 -13.00
CA GLU A 290 -15.26 7.85 -13.94
C GLU A 290 -15.93 6.47 -13.83
N TYR A 291 -17.26 6.45 -13.76
CA TYR A 291 -18.06 5.24 -13.62
C TYR A 291 -19.03 5.09 -14.79
N ASN A 292 -19.03 3.93 -15.45
CA ASN A 292 -20.04 3.59 -16.43
C ASN A 292 -21.38 3.30 -15.71
N TYR A 293 -22.38 4.14 -15.97
CA TYR A 293 -23.67 4.10 -15.29
C TYR A 293 -24.46 2.79 -15.54
N ASP A 294 -24.42 2.23 -16.75
CA ASP A 294 -25.12 0.97 -17.03
C ASP A 294 -24.45 -0.22 -16.35
N LEU A 295 -23.11 -0.23 -16.32
CA LEU A 295 -22.36 -1.26 -15.60
C LEU A 295 -22.47 -1.12 -14.07
N SER A 296 -22.77 0.08 -13.55
CA SER A 296 -23.03 0.32 -12.11
C SER A 296 -24.31 -0.34 -11.58
N LYS A 297 -25.21 -0.78 -12.47
CA LYS A 297 -26.44 -1.51 -12.10
C LYS A 297 -26.14 -2.98 -11.77
N ILE A 298 -25.11 -3.53 -12.41
CA ILE A 298 -24.77 -4.96 -12.40
C ILE A 298 -23.48 -5.26 -11.61
N TYR A 299 -22.57 -4.31 -11.46
CA TYR A 299 -21.38 -4.45 -10.61
C TYR A 299 -21.42 -3.59 -9.36
N LYS A 300 -20.62 -3.98 -8.37
CA LYS A 300 -20.34 -3.21 -7.17
C LYS A 300 -18.82 -3.12 -6.96
N ASP A 301 -18.39 -2.04 -6.32
CA ASP A 301 -16.97 -1.76 -6.09
C ASP A 301 -16.68 -1.37 -4.63
N ARG A 302 -15.47 -1.71 -4.16
CA ARG A 302 -14.93 -1.33 -2.86
C ARG A 302 -13.45 -0.96 -3.00
N ILE A 303 -13.02 0.17 -2.43
CA ILE A 303 -11.59 0.45 -2.25
C ILE A 303 -11.07 -0.49 -1.16
N ILE A 304 -10.08 -1.33 -1.51
CA ILE A 304 -9.49 -2.32 -0.61
C ILE A 304 -8.11 -1.91 -0.09
N GLN A 305 -7.38 -1.08 -0.85
CA GLN A 305 -6.10 -0.50 -0.44
C GLN A 305 -5.94 0.90 -1.02
N ALA A 306 -5.17 1.74 -0.35
CA ALA A 306 -4.73 3.03 -0.86
C ALA A 306 -3.20 3.15 -0.75
N LYS A 307 -2.63 4.01 -1.59
CA LYS A 307 -1.24 4.48 -1.54
C LYS A 307 -1.22 5.99 -1.66
N PHE A 308 -0.20 6.66 -1.14
CA PHE A 308 -0.11 8.11 -1.24
C PHE A 308 1.34 8.59 -1.25
N ASP A 309 1.55 9.79 -1.80
CA ASP A 309 2.82 10.49 -1.79
C ASP A 309 2.54 12.00 -1.65
N ASP A 310 2.60 12.50 -0.41
CA ASP A 310 2.42 13.92 -0.10
C ASP A 310 3.61 14.78 -0.58
N THR A 311 4.73 14.15 -0.95
CA THR A 311 5.89 14.84 -1.55
C THR A 311 5.68 15.15 -3.03
N LYS A 312 4.78 14.41 -3.70
CA LYS A 312 4.48 14.56 -5.15
C LYS A 312 3.03 14.91 -5.47
N GLY A 313 2.12 14.94 -4.49
CA GLY A 313 0.70 15.23 -4.74
C GLY A 313 -0.01 14.13 -5.53
N THR A 314 0.31 12.85 -5.22
CA THR A 314 -0.30 11.69 -5.90
C THR A 314 -0.99 10.73 -4.93
N LEU A 315 -2.22 10.35 -5.27
CA LEU A 315 -3.03 9.34 -4.59
C LEU A 315 -3.16 8.13 -5.50
N GLY A 316 -3.09 6.92 -4.96
CA GLY A 316 -3.50 5.73 -5.69
C GLY A 316 -4.52 4.92 -4.89
N VAL A 317 -5.52 4.39 -5.59
CA VAL A 317 -6.55 3.52 -5.01
C VAL A 317 -6.56 2.18 -5.71
N LYS A 318 -6.74 1.11 -4.94
CA LYS A 318 -6.94 -0.26 -5.44
C LYS A 318 -8.37 -0.66 -5.16
N ILE A 319 -9.10 -0.98 -6.21
CA ILE A 319 -10.54 -1.21 -6.17
C ILE A 319 -10.82 -2.65 -6.55
N GLU A 320 -11.50 -3.37 -5.67
CA GLU A 320 -12.14 -4.63 -5.98
C GLU A 320 -13.50 -4.36 -6.64
N ILE A 321 -13.72 -4.96 -7.82
CA ILE A 321 -14.96 -4.92 -8.57
C ILE A 321 -15.54 -6.33 -8.60
N SER A 322 -16.76 -6.50 -8.09
CA SER A 322 -17.45 -7.78 -8.02
C SER A 322 -18.87 -7.71 -8.58
N ASN A 323 -19.46 -8.88 -8.83
CA ASN A 323 -20.84 -8.98 -9.31
C ASN A 323 -21.81 -8.48 -8.23
N ASN A 324 -22.84 -7.73 -8.63
CA ASN A 324 -24.00 -7.51 -7.78
C ASN A 324 -24.78 -8.82 -7.69
N GLN A 325 -25.10 -9.27 -6.46
CA GLN A 325 -25.72 -10.58 -6.23
C GLN A 325 -27.15 -10.69 -6.79
N THR A 326 -27.75 -9.56 -7.16
CA THR A 326 -29.12 -9.48 -7.69
C THR A 326 -29.22 -9.72 -9.20
N ASP A 327 -28.12 -9.77 -9.97
CA ASP A 327 -28.17 -10.04 -11.42
C ASP A 327 -27.68 -11.47 -11.75
N PRO A 328 -28.58 -12.40 -12.16
CA PRO A 328 -28.20 -13.75 -12.51
C PRO A 328 -27.37 -13.86 -13.80
N LYS A 329 -27.36 -12.84 -14.68
CA LYS A 329 -26.72 -12.89 -16.01
C LYS A 329 -25.19 -12.84 -15.94
N ILE A 330 -24.62 -12.22 -14.91
CA ILE A 330 -23.17 -11.98 -14.74
C ILE A 330 -22.49 -12.96 -13.80
N THR A 331 -23.22 -13.94 -13.26
CA THR A 331 -22.79 -14.88 -12.20
C THR A 331 -21.50 -15.68 -12.48
N LYS A 332 -21.03 -15.70 -13.73
CA LYS A 332 -19.82 -16.41 -14.16
C LYS A 332 -18.57 -15.53 -14.32
N GLU A 333 -18.71 -14.21 -14.33
CA GLU A 333 -17.55 -13.32 -14.44
C GLU A 333 -16.81 -13.22 -13.08
N PRO A 334 -15.48 -13.37 -13.05
CA PRO A 334 -14.71 -13.27 -11.81
C PRO A 334 -14.67 -11.84 -11.27
N THR A 335 -14.37 -11.71 -9.98
CA THR A 335 -13.93 -10.46 -9.35
C THR A 335 -12.68 -9.93 -10.05
N LEU A 336 -12.63 -8.61 -10.26
CA LEU A 336 -11.50 -7.91 -10.87
C LEU A 336 -10.92 -6.93 -9.85
N ILE A 337 -9.59 -6.80 -9.78
CA ILE A 337 -8.92 -5.77 -8.99
C ILE A 337 -8.25 -4.81 -9.97
N LYS A 338 -8.62 -3.52 -9.91
CA LYS A 338 -7.97 -2.45 -10.69
C LYS A 338 -7.21 -1.49 -9.77
N GLU A 339 -6.05 -1.05 -10.23
CA GLU A 339 -5.26 0.02 -9.60
C GLU A 339 -5.43 1.32 -10.39
N PHE A 340 -5.64 2.43 -9.69
CA PHE A 340 -5.77 3.77 -10.25
C PHE A 340 -4.77 4.72 -9.59
N ASN A 341 -4.23 5.69 -10.34
CA ASN A 341 -3.15 6.60 -9.95
C ASN A 341 -3.50 8.06 -10.29
N ILE A 342 -4.11 8.74 -9.33
CA ILE A 342 -4.64 10.10 -9.48
C ILE A 342 -3.55 11.11 -9.08
N LYS A 343 -3.28 12.08 -9.96
CA LYS A 343 -2.28 13.14 -9.79
C LYS A 343 -2.95 14.51 -9.61
N GLY A 344 -2.18 15.51 -9.19
CA GLY A 344 -2.62 16.90 -9.13
C GLY A 344 -3.24 17.35 -7.80
N PHE A 345 -3.08 16.54 -6.74
CA PHE A 345 -3.30 16.97 -5.36
C PHE A 345 -2.18 17.90 -4.90
N ARG A 346 -2.37 18.52 -3.72
CA ARG A 346 -1.34 19.35 -3.09
C ARG A 346 -0.12 18.49 -2.73
N SER A 347 1.07 19.03 -2.96
CA SER A 347 2.35 18.51 -2.46
C SER A 347 2.95 19.42 -1.40
N ILE A 348 3.84 18.88 -0.57
CA ILE A 348 4.66 19.65 0.37
C ILE A 348 5.78 20.40 -0.39
N ASP A 349 5.92 21.71 -0.13
CA ASP A 349 7.09 22.47 -0.57
C ASP A 349 8.18 22.41 0.51
N PHE A 350 9.28 21.68 0.22
CA PHE A 350 10.43 21.54 1.12
C PHE A 350 11.44 22.71 1.04
N LYS A 351 11.23 23.66 0.12
CA LYS A 351 12.12 24.81 -0.10
C LYS A 351 11.58 26.09 0.54
N ASP A 352 10.26 26.24 0.58
CA ASP A 352 9.58 27.42 1.12
C ASP A 352 8.46 27.01 2.09
N GLU A 353 8.73 27.17 3.39
CA GLU A 353 7.82 26.74 4.45
C GLU A 353 6.45 27.42 4.38
N ASN A 354 6.38 28.66 3.85
CA ASN A 354 5.17 29.48 3.79
C ASN A 354 4.16 29.04 2.71
N LYS A 355 4.54 28.12 1.82
CA LYS A 355 3.63 27.52 0.83
C LYS A 355 2.93 26.26 1.34
N ASN A 356 3.39 25.71 2.46
CA ASN A 356 2.69 24.64 3.16
C ASN A 356 1.59 25.26 4.01
N VAL A 357 0.48 24.53 4.18
CA VAL A 357 -0.63 25.06 4.98
C VAL A 357 -0.36 25.02 6.48
N LEU A 358 0.53 24.13 6.93
CA LEU A 358 0.80 23.87 8.33
C LEU A 358 1.91 24.79 8.85
N SER A 359 1.58 25.64 9.82
CA SER A 359 2.56 26.44 10.58
C SER A 359 2.35 26.26 12.09
N MET A 360 3.36 26.65 12.88
CA MET A 360 3.35 26.54 14.33
C MET A 360 3.74 27.85 14.99
N THR A 361 3.18 28.13 16.17
CA THR A 361 3.42 29.40 16.88
C THR A 361 3.44 29.17 18.40
N LEU A 362 4.36 29.85 19.08
CA LEU A 362 4.37 29.97 20.54
C LEU A 362 3.94 31.39 20.93
N LEU A 363 2.81 31.52 21.65
CA LEU A 363 2.33 32.83 22.11
C LEU A 363 3.30 33.48 23.10
N GLN A 364 3.41 34.82 23.03
CA GLN A 364 4.20 35.60 23.99
C GLN A 364 3.77 35.35 25.45
N SER A 365 2.47 35.15 25.71
CA SER A 365 1.96 34.82 27.05
C SER A 365 2.55 33.52 27.58
N ASN A 366 2.61 32.49 26.75
CA ASN A 366 3.14 31.18 27.10
C ASN A 366 4.65 31.28 27.33
N LEU A 367 5.38 32.02 26.48
CA LEU A 367 6.81 32.29 26.70
C LEU A 367 7.07 33.06 28.01
N LYS A 368 6.26 34.07 28.34
CA LYS A 368 6.36 34.80 29.62
C LYS A 368 6.17 33.86 30.83
N GLU A 369 5.24 32.92 30.75
CA GLU A 369 5.03 31.89 31.79
C GLU A 369 6.26 30.97 31.91
N MET A 370 6.78 30.46 30.79
CA MET A 370 7.97 29.61 30.76
C MET A 370 9.20 30.27 31.40
N ILE A 371 9.30 31.60 31.30
CA ILE A 371 10.37 32.41 31.90
C ILE A 371 10.12 32.71 33.38
N LYS A 372 8.88 33.00 33.79
CA LYS A 372 8.58 33.38 35.19
C LYS A 372 8.48 32.19 36.13
N GLU A 373 7.95 31.07 35.65
CA GLU A 373 7.55 29.90 36.47
C GLU A 373 7.95 28.55 35.85
N GLY A 374 8.11 28.48 34.53
CA GLY A 374 8.42 27.25 33.79
C GLY A 374 9.91 26.90 33.65
N SER A 375 10.22 26.14 32.60
CA SER A 375 11.54 25.55 32.35
C SER A 375 12.66 26.57 32.06
N LEU A 376 12.35 27.76 31.54
CA LEU A 376 13.36 28.75 31.13
C LEU A 376 13.81 29.66 32.28
N LYS A 377 13.14 29.60 33.44
CA LYS A 377 13.38 30.52 34.57
C LYS A 377 14.85 30.61 34.99
N LYS A 378 15.45 29.47 35.34
CA LYS A 378 16.85 29.41 35.82
C LYS A 378 17.83 29.90 34.75
N THR A 379 17.64 29.45 33.51
CA THR A 379 18.45 29.90 32.37
C THR A 379 18.36 31.42 32.21
N VAL A 380 17.17 32.02 32.18
CA VAL A 380 17.04 33.49 32.05
C VAL A 380 17.63 34.23 33.26
N GLU A 381 17.44 33.74 34.49
CA GLU A 381 18.06 34.32 35.70
C GLU A 381 19.59 34.27 35.67
N LEU A 382 20.20 33.22 35.09
CA LEU A 382 21.64 33.14 34.88
C LEU A 382 22.11 34.12 33.80
N LEU A 383 21.39 34.22 32.69
CA LEU A 383 21.71 35.17 31.61
C LEU A 383 21.61 36.63 32.08
N LYS A 384 20.61 36.97 32.90
CA LYS A 384 20.51 38.31 33.53
C LYS A 384 21.74 38.69 34.37
N LYS A 385 22.44 37.71 34.96
CA LYS A 385 23.64 37.92 35.81
C LYS A 385 24.94 38.08 35.02
N HIS A 386 24.94 37.83 33.71
CA HIS A 386 26.16 37.83 32.89
C HIS A 386 26.02 38.85 31.76
N ASN A 387 26.43 40.09 32.02
CA ASN A 387 26.31 41.24 31.09
C ASN A 387 26.91 40.99 29.69
N ASN A 388 27.82 40.04 29.53
CA ASN A 388 28.45 39.72 28.25
C ASN A 388 27.56 38.85 27.34
N ASN A 389 26.43 38.34 27.84
CA ASN A 389 25.56 37.41 27.11
C ASN A 389 24.38 38.11 26.40
N PHE A 390 24.26 39.44 26.49
CA PHE A 390 23.21 40.18 25.79
C PHE A 390 23.41 40.16 24.26
N GLY A 391 22.34 39.90 23.52
CA GLY A 391 22.35 39.78 22.05
C GLY A 391 22.94 38.46 21.51
N VAL A 392 23.50 37.60 22.37
CA VAL A 392 24.10 36.32 21.96
C VAL A 392 23.00 35.25 21.83
N LYS A 393 22.96 34.58 20.68
CA LYS A 393 22.07 33.44 20.43
C LYS A 393 22.69 32.15 20.98
N MET A 394 22.22 31.70 22.13
CA MET A 394 22.79 30.58 22.89
C MET A 394 21.98 29.29 22.69
N PRO A 395 22.59 28.16 22.31
CA PRO A 395 21.91 26.87 22.26
C PRO A 395 21.63 26.37 23.68
N LEU A 396 20.46 25.78 23.90
CA LEU A 396 20.12 25.20 25.21
C LEU A 396 20.66 23.76 25.33
N GLU A 397 21.24 23.42 26.48
CA GLU A 397 21.92 22.13 26.72
C GLU A 397 20.97 20.95 26.97
N GLN A 398 21.48 19.72 26.83
CA GLN A 398 20.70 18.49 26.82
C GLN A 398 19.88 18.23 28.10
N VAL A 399 20.33 18.71 29.26
CA VAL A 399 19.65 18.43 30.55
C VAL A 399 18.36 19.24 30.71
N GLU A 400 18.32 20.51 30.29
CA GLU A 400 17.06 21.28 30.28
C GLU A 400 16.15 20.92 29.09
N ARG A 401 16.72 20.37 27.99
CA ARG A 401 15.97 20.05 26.76
C ARG A 401 14.74 19.18 26.98
N THR A 402 14.78 18.14 27.81
CA THR A 402 13.62 17.23 27.92
C THR A 402 12.39 17.95 28.47
N ARG A 403 12.53 18.61 29.63
CA ARG A 403 11.44 19.39 30.24
C ARG A 403 11.01 20.57 29.37
N LEU A 404 11.97 21.22 28.70
CA LEU A 404 11.68 22.32 27.78
C LEU A 404 10.92 21.84 26.53
N LYS A 405 11.30 20.71 25.93
CA LYS A 405 10.59 20.09 24.81
C LYS A 405 9.16 19.72 25.20
N ASP A 406 8.96 19.13 26.38
CA ASP A 406 7.62 18.82 26.92
C ASP A 406 6.77 20.10 27.06
N GLU A 407 7.33 21.18 27.63
CA GLU A 407 6.61 22.44 27.84
C GLU A 407 6.35 23.21 26.53
N LEU A 408 7.29 23.22 25.59
CA LEU A 408 7.10 23.76 24.25
C LEU A 408 6.01 23.00 23.50
N PHE A 409 6.06 21.66 23.48
CA PHE A 409 5.07 20.83 22.80
C PHE A 409 3.64 21.05 23.34
N LYS A 410 3.51 21.26 24.66
CA LYS A 410 2.25 21.61 25.34
C LYS A 410 1.73 23.01 24.97
N TYR A 411 2.62 23.98 24.72
CA TYR A 411 2.26 25.38 24.47
C TYR A 411 2.29 25.81 23.00
N LEU A 412 2.71 24.93 22.10
CA LEU A 412 2.66 25.12 20.66
C LEU A 412 1.22 25.12 20.14
N LEU A 413 0.86 26.20 19.47
CA LEU A 413 -0.33 26.31 18.65
C LEU A 413 -0.02 25.90 17.23
N VAL A 414 -1.02 25.32 16.58
CA VAL A 414 -0.98 24.93 15.18
C VAL A 414 -1.95 25.82 14.41
N ASN A 415 -1.49 26.39 13.31
CA ASN A 415 -2.32 27.14 12.37
C ASN A 415 -2.35 26.38 11.04
N VAL A 416 -3.50 26.36 10.38
CA VAL A 416 -3.67 25.78 9.04
C VAL A 416 -4.19 26.87 8.11
N ASP A 417 -3.29 27.49 7.35
CA ASP A 417 -3.60 28.61 6.46
C ASP A 417 -3.42 28.21 4.99
N ASP A 418 -4.37 28.55 4.12
CA ASP A 418 -4.36 28.16 2.71
C ASP A 418 -4.45 29.38 1.81
N ASN A 419 -3.29 29.92 1.49
CA ASN A 419 -3.11 31.06 0.59
C ASN A 419 -3.07 30.67 -0.92
N SER A 420 -3.24 29.39 -1.28
CA SER A 420 -3.05 28.92 -2.67
C SER A 420 -4.29 28.32 -3.30
N TYR A 421 -5.04 27.51 -2.57
CA TYR A 421 -6.25 26.84 -3.05
C TYR A 421 -7.49 27.19 -2.21
N HIS A 422 -7.32 27.89 -1.08
CA HIS A 422 -8.37 28.32 -0.17
C HIS A 422 -9.35 27.20 0.25
N ILE A 423 -8.86 25.97 0.42
CA ILE A 423 -9.68 24.81 0.87
C ILE A 423 -9.77 24.75 2.40
N TYR A 424 -8.67 25.03 3.11
CA TYR A 424 -8.63 25.03 4.58
C TYR A 424 -9.10 26.37 5.16
N ASN A 425 -9.69 26.34 6.36
CA ASN A 425 -10.17 27.54 7.06
C ASN A 425 -9.12 28.06 8.07
N PRO A 426 -8.50 29.24 7.83
CA PRO A 426 -7.44 29.77 8.69
C PRO A 426 -7.92 30.33 10.04
N LYS A 427 -9.23 30.39 10.29
CA LYS A 427 -9.78 31.02 11.50
C LYS A 427 -9.69 30.14 12.75
N GLN A 428 -9.44 28.84 12.60
CA GLN A 428 -9.36 27.93 13.74
C GLN A 428 -7.92 27.80 14.24
N THR A 429 -7.70 28.19 15.50
CA THR A 429 -6.46 27.89 16.21
C THR A 429 -6.51 26.46 16.75
N LEU A 430 -5.50 25.66 16.44
CA LEU A 430 -5.42 24.25 16.83
C LEU A 430 -4.26 24.03 17.81
N SER A 431 -4.13 22.81 18.33
CA SER A 431 -3.04 22.41 19.24
C SER A 431 -2.35 21.12 18.79
N LEU A 432 -1.19 20.82 19.39
CA LEU A 432 -0.61 19.47 19.36
C LEU A 432 -1.14 18.61 20.51
N GLN A 433 -1.33 19.20 21.69
CA GLN A 433 -1.76 18.50 22.91
C GLN A 433 -2.85 19.31 23.63
N LYS A 434 -3.85 18.62 24.19
CA LYS A 434 -4.84 19.26 25.08
C LYS A 434 -4.12 19.90 26.27
N ASN A 435 -4.43 21.17 26.52
CA ASN A 435 -3.84 21.98 27.56
C ASN A 435 -4.95 22.48 28.51
N SER A 436 -4.76 22.40 29.83
CA SER A 436 -5.77 22.86 30.79
C SER A 436 -6.05 24.37 30.73
N LYS A 437 -5.19 25.14 30.07
CA LYS A 437 -5.37 26.58 29.84
C LYS A 437 -6.04 26.93 28.51
N ASN A 438 -6.27 25.94 27.63
CA ASN A 438 -6.81 26.18 26.29
C ASN A 438 -7.46 24.92 25.70
N ASP A 439 -8.77 24.97 25.45
CA ASP A 439 -9.56 23.88 24.86
C ASP A 439 -9.45 23.75 23.32
N ASN A 440 -8.43 24.35 22.70
CA ASN A 440 -8.13 24.15 21.28
C ASN A 440 -8.00 22.66 20.90
N THR A 441 -8.83 22.22 19.96
CA THR A 441 -8.79 20.86 19.38
C THR A 441 -7.40 20.52 18.85
N SER A 442 -6.91 19.32 19.16
CA SER A 442 -5.62 18.85 18.67
C SER A 442 -5.69 18.34 17.22
N ILE A 443 -4.64 18.54 16.43
CA ILE A 443 -4.48 17.86 15.14
C ILE A 443 -4.05 16.39 15.26
N LEU A 444 -3.63 15.94 16.44
CA LEU A 444 -3.13 14.58 16.67
C LEU A 444 -4.29 13.61 16.99
N GLY A 445 -5.15 13.43 16.00
CA GLY A 445 -6.35 12.59 16.07
C GLY A 445 -6.12 11.09 15.93
N LEU A 446 -4.92 10.64 15.56
CA LEU A 446 -4.58 9.23 15.41
C LEU A 446 -3.58 8.78 16.48
N ALA A 447 -3.73 7.53 16.93
CA ALA A 447 -2.90 6.93 17.95
C ALA A 447 -1.39 7.00 17.63
N GLY A 448 -0.56 7.12 18.68
CA GLY A 448 0.90 7.23 18.52
C GLY A 448 1.41 8.65 18.23
N ASN A 449 0.59 9.67 18.52
CA ASN A 449 0.82 11.09 18.19
C ASN A 449 0.87 11.33 16.67
N MET A 450 -0.07 10.71 15.95
CA MET A 450 -0.19 10.83 14.51
C MET A 450 -1.36 11.76 14.16
N SER A 451 -1.23 12.45 13.04
CA SER A 451 -2.28 13.29 12.49
C SER A 451 -2.86 12.65 11.22
N ILE A 452 -4.07 13.09 10.87
CA ILE A 452 -4.69 12.92 9.54
C ILE A 452 -4.92 14.28 8.86
N TYR A 453 -4.90 15.38 9.62
CA TYR A 453 -5.28 16.72 9.19
C TYR A 453 -4.20 17.76 9.54
N PRO A 454 -3.72 18.57 8.59
CA PRO A 454 -4.15 18.66 7.18
C PRO A 454 -3.63 17.52 6.29
N PHE A 455 -2.67 16.75 6.77
CA PHE A 455 -2.08 15.55 6.13
C PHE A 455 -1.58 14.56 7.18
N HIS A 456 -1.22 13.35 6.76
CA HIS A 456 -0.71 12.31 7.63
C HIS A 456 0.77 12.52 8.00
N THR A 457 1.02 12.72 9.28
CA THR A 457 2.37 12.86 9.83
C THR A 457 2.40 12.44 11.30
N ARG A 458 3.60 12.26 11.88
CA ARG A 458 3.79 11.97 13.30
C ARG A 458 4.57 13.10 13.95
N ILE A 459 3.99 13.73 14.97
CA ILE A 459 4.59 14.89 15.64
C ILE A 459 4.69 14.58 17.13
N THR A 460 5.90 14.64 17.68
CA THR A 460 6.15 14.38 19.10
C THR A 460 7.02 15.48 19.67
N LYS A 461 7.23 15.50 20.99
CA LYS A 461 8.21 16.40 21.61
C LYS A 461 9.63 16.22 21.04
N GLU A 462 9.97 15.04 20.52
CA GLU A 462 11.27 14.80 19.88
C GLU A 462 11.40 15.41 18.47
N SER A 463 10.28 15.81 17.86
CA SER A 463 10.29 16.66 16.65
C SER A 463 10.92 18.03 16.92
N ILE A 464 10.86 18.54 18.16
CA ILE A 464 11.42 19.84 18.54
C ILE A 464 12.94 19.73 18.66
N ASN A 465 13.67 20.50 17.85
CA ASN A 465 15.12 20.48 17.75
C ASN A 465 15.70 21.90 17.60
N LYS A 466 17.05 22.00 17.66
CA LYS A 466 17.83 23.23 17.54
C LYS A 466 17.25 24.42 18.33
N ILE A 467 17.01 24.20 19.64
CA ILE A 467 16.44 25.23 20.52
C ILE A 467 17.54 26.22 20.94
N PHE A 468 17.31 27.51 20.69
CA PHE A 468 18.17 28.62 21.09
C PHE A 468 17.39 29.66 21.90
N ILE A 469 18.07 30.33 22.83
CA ILE A 469 17.57 31.50 23.54
C ILE A 469 18.47 32.70 23.26
N THR A 470 17.88 33.90 23.17
CA THR A 470 18.59 35.18 23.13
C THR A 470 17.98 36.09 24.18
N LEU A 471 18.82 36.77 24.96
CA LEU A 471 18.40 37.82 25.89
C LEU A 471 18.95 39.15 25.37
N ALA A 472 18.11 40.17 25.19
CA ALA A 472 18.51 41.49 24.73
C ALA A 472 17.99 42.59 25.68
N LYS A 473 18.65 43.76 25.66
CA LYS A 473 18.13 45.00 26.25
C LYS A 473 17.43 45.79 25.14
N GLU A 474 16.23 46.26 25.42
CA GLU A 474 15.52 47.24 24.58
C GLU A 474 15.86 48.67 25.05
N ASP A 475 15.58 49.67 24.20
CA ASP A 475 15.97 51.07 24.43
C ASP A 475 15.33 51.69 25.70
N ASP A 476 14.20 51.15 26.15
CA ASP A 476 13.50 51.55 27.37
C ASP A 476 14.04 50.87 28.64
N GLY A 477 15.13 50.11 28.53
CA GLY A 477 15.76 49.37 29.62
C GLY A 477 15.10 48.03 29.95
N LYS A 478 13.97 47.66 29.31
CA LYS A 478 13.36 46.34 29.49
C LYS A 478 14.22 45.25 28.87
N LEU A 479 14.01 44.02 29.36
CA LEU A 479 14.68 42.85 28.84
C LEU A 479 13.75 42.09 27.89
N LYS A 480 14.28 41.69 26.73
CA LYS A 480 13.58 40.86 25.76
C LYS A 480 14.21 39.49 25.70
N VAL A 481 13.42 38.47 25.97
CA VAL A 481 13.79 37.08 25.72
C VAL A 481 13.18 36.65 24.40
N THR A 482 14.00 36.15 23.49
CA THR A 482 13.59 35.51 22.25
C THR A 482 13.97 34.04 22.32
N ILE A 483 13.04 33.15 21.94
CA ILE A 483 13.31 31.73 21.75
C ILE A 483 13.11 31.38 20.27
N ASP A 484 14.06 30.62 19.72
CA ASP A 484 14.02 30.05 18.38
C ASP A 484 14.12 28.53 18.47
N PHE A 485 13.32 27.80 17.70
CA PHE A 485 13.50 26.35 17.53
C PHE A 485 12.93 25.86 16.20
N GLU A 486 13.31 24.64 15.85
CA GLU A 486 12.78 23.92 14.69
C GLU A 486 11.84 22.81 15.15
N VAL A 487 10.75 22.58 14.42
CA VAL A 487 9.92 21.39 14.54
C VAL A 487 10.09 20.57 13.26
N ILE A 488 10.70 19.40 13.39
CA ILE A 488 10.99 18.49 12.28
C ILE A 488 9.92 17.41 12.24
N ILE A 489 9.12 17.40 11.16
CA ILE A 489 8.03 16.45 10.97
C ILE A 489 8.27 15.57 9.73
N PRO A 490 8.02 14.26 9.80
CA PRO A 490 8.18 13.37 8.64
C PRO A 490 6.99 13.52 7.69
N ILE A 491 7.28 13.72 6.41
CA ILE A 491 6.29 13.68 5.32
C ILE A 491 6.41 12.31 4.66
N TYR A 492 5.31 11.55 4.61
CA TYR A 492 5.34 10.15 4.20
C TYR A 492 4.97 9.93 2.72
N SER A 493 5.60 8.92 2.12
CA SER A 493 5.10 8.22 0.94
C SER A 493 4.93 6.74 1.28
N VAL A 494 3.73 6.21 1.04
CA VAL A 494 3.32 4.85 1.43
C VAL A 494 2.76 4.11 0.21
N GLY A 495 3.17 2.86 0.03
CA GLY A 495 2.67 1.96 -1.02
C GLY A 495 1.24 1.46 -0.75
N TYR A 496 0.70 0.60 -1.65
CA TYR A 496 -0.65 0.07 -1.49
C TYR A 496 -0.77 -0.77 -0.21
N SER A 497 -1.60 -0.31 0.72
CA SER A 497 -1.93 -1.00 1.97
C SER A 497 -3.31 -0.58 2.48
N ASP A 498 -3.73 -1.15 3.60
CA ASP A 498 -4.94 -0.72 4.32
C ASP A 498 -4.70 0.46 5.26
N LEU A 499 -3.47 0.99 5.37
CA LEU A 499 -3.10 2.11 6.26
C LEU A 499 -3.45 1.90 7.76
N LYS A 500 -3.81 0.68 8.21
CA LYS A 500 -4.17 0.41 9.61
C LYS A 500 -2.95 0.17 10.49
N SER A 501 -1.90 -0.39 9.91
CA SER A 501 -0.59 -0.46 10.57
C SER A 501 0.11 0.90 10.49
N PRO A 502 0.85 1.33 11.53
CA PRO A 502 1.72 2.50 11.47
C PRO A 502 2.98 2.20 10.62
N GLY A 503 2.76 1.85 9.35
CA GLY A 503 3.80 1.61 8.37
C GLY A 503 4.45 2.93 8.01
N THR A 504 5.58 3.24 8.66
CA THR A 504 6.43 4.35 8.27
C THR A 504 7.04 4.05 6.91
N GLY A 505 6.35 4.48 5.85
CA GLY A 505 6.90 4.50 4.50
C GLY A 505 8.12 5.41 4.40
N ALA A 506 8.69 5.50 3.20
CA ALA A 506 9.78 6.44 2.95
C ALA A 506 9.34 7.85 3.36
N SER A 507 10.19 8.57 4.09
CA SER A 507 9.83 9.89 4.59
C SER A 507 10.93 10.92 4.36
N ILE A 508 10.50 12.16 4.11
CA ILE A 508 11.36 13.33 3.97
C ILE A 508 11.04 14.28 5.13
N PRO A 509 12.04 14.78 5.88
CA PRO A 509 11.79 15.72 6.96
C PRO A 509 11.39 17.10 6.41
N LEU A 510 10.22 17.60 6.79
CA LEU A 510 9.87 19.01 6.70
C LEU A 510 10.31 19.70 7.99
N THR A 511 10.99 20.85 7.87
CA THR A 511 11.40 21.66 9.01
C THR A 511 10.54 22.92 9.07
N LEU A 512 9.81 23.10 10.16
CA LEU A 512 9.04 24.30 10.45
C LEU A 512 9.79 25.14 11.48
N LYS A 513 10.03 26.43 11.22
CA LYS A 513 10.69 27.32 12.19
C LYS A 513 9.68 27.99 13.10
N VAL A 514 10.01 28.09 14.39
CA VAL A 514 9.21 28.83 15.37
C VAL A 514 10.09 29.84 16.09
N ASN A 515 9.69 31.11 16.01
CA ASN A 515 10.24 32.22 16.78
C ASN A 515 9.16 32.74 17.73
N SER A 516 9.54 33.12 18.95
CA SER A 516 8.68 33.88 19.86
C SER A 516 9.51 34.81 20.74
N SER A 517 8.96 35.98 21.08
CA SER A 517 9.65 37.01 21.85
C SER A 517 8.77 37.58 22.96
N ALA A 518 9.34 37.70 24.16
CA ALA A 518 8.68 38.19 25.37
C ALA A 518 9.49 39.30 26.04
N LEU A 519 8.85 40.44 26.29
CA LEU A 519 9.38 41.45 27.23
C LEU A 519 9.19 40.96 28.67
N ILE A 520 10.23 41.10 29.48
CA ILE A 520 10.26 40.81 30.90
C ILE A 520 10.89 41.99 31.65
N ASP A 521 10.41 42.18 32.87
CA ASP A 521 10.99 43.05 33.89
C ASP A 521 12.16 42.33 34.57
#